data_AF-A0A2H9PNB8-F1
#
_entry.id   AF-A0A2H9PNB8-F1
#
_cell.length_a   1.000
_cell.length_b   1.000
_cell.length_c   1.000
_cell.angle_alpha   90.00
_cell.angle_beta   90.00
_cell.angle_gamma   90.00
#
_symmetry.space_group_name_H-M   'P 1'
#
loop_
_entity.id
_entity.type
_entity.pdbx_description
1 polymer ?
#
loop_
_entity_poly.entity_id
_entity_poly.type
_entity_poly.pdbx_seq_one_letter_code
_entity_poly.pdbx_strand_id
1 'polypeptide(L)' 'MEKITVNAELLFVLESRQQWVNRVPRILSKKIRGEEQWIWVDKNGDVFECGKDFMVAEEKETYPCKVYRLSNVAGANETK' A
#
# COMPACT_ATOMS: atom_id res chain seq x y z
N MET A 1 -18.92 12.99 4.96
CA MET A 1 -17.82 12.16 4.46
C MET A 1 -18.44 11.09 3.60
N GLU A 2 -18.08 11.03 2.33
CA GLU A 2 -18.53 9.96 1.42
C GLU A 2 -17.62 8.74 1.60
N LYS A 3 -18.18 7.53 1.57
CA LYS A 3 -17.43 6.27 1.63
C LYS A 3 -17.44 5.64 0.25
N ILE A 4 -16.25 5.46 -0.33
CA ILE A 4 -16.07 4.78 -1.61
C ILE A 4 -15.35 3.44 -1.41
N THR A 5 -15.48 2.53 -2.37
CA THR A 5 -14.76 1.26 -2.42
C THR A 5 -13.99 1.17 -3.73
N VAL A 6 -12.79 0.58 -3.71
CA VAL A 6 -11.92 0.47 -4.89
C VAL A 6 -11.49 -0.98 -5.11
N ASN A 7 -11.37 -1.40 -6.37
CA ASN A 7 -10.85 -2.71 -6.73
C ASN A 7 -9.33 -2.69 -6.69
N ALA A 8 -8.73 -3.61 -5.94
CA ALA A 8 -7.29 -3.68 -5.77
C ALA A 8 -6.79 -5.11 -5.49
N GLU A 9 -5.59 -5.41 -5.96
CA GLU A 9 -4.89 -6.69 -5.73
C GLU A 9 -3.95 -6.54 -4.52
N LEU A 10 -4.05 -7.43 -3.53
CA LEU A 10 -3.11 -7.44 -2.40
C LEU A 10 -1.74 -7.94 -2.86
N LEU A 11 -0.71 -7.09 -2.77
CA LEU A 11 0.65 -7.46 -3.16
C LEU A 11 1.40 -8.14 -2.02
N PHE A 12 1.42 -7.51 -0.84
CA PHE A 12 2.08 -8.04 0.35
C PHE A 12 1.60 -7.31 1.62
N VAL A 13 1.94 -7.92 2.76
CA VAL A 13 1.68 -7.39 4.10
C VAL A 13 3.00 -7.12 4.80
N LEU A 14 3.06 -6.01 5.52
CA LEU A 14 4.13 -5.63 6.42
C LEU A 14 3.58 -5.63 7.85
N GLU A 15 4.18 -6.45 8.71
CA GLU A 15 3.77 -6.57 10.11
C GLU A 15 4.46 -5.56 11.03
N SER A 16 5.51 -4.89 10.55
CA SER A 16 6.26 -3.91 11.32
C SER A 16 7.04 -2.96 10.44
N ARG A 17 7.51 -1.87 11.05
CA ARG A 17 8.37 -0.89 10.38
C ARG A 17 9.67 -1.51 9.88
N GLN A 18 10.22 -2.47 10.62
CA GLN A 18 11.47 -3.14 10.20
C GLN A 18 11.29 -3.91 8.89
N GLN A 19 10.12 -4.50 8.65
CA GLN A 19 9.84 -5.16 7.38
C GLN A 19 9.81 -4.17 6.21
N TRP A 20 9.32 -2.95 6.42
CA TRP A 20 9.37 -1.88 5.42
C TRP A 20 10.84 -1.59 5.04
N VAL A 21 11.69 -1.30 6.03
CA VAL A 21 13.12 -1.00 5.81
C VAL A 21 13.83 -2.13 5.03
N ASN A 22 13.55 -3.38 5.39
CA ASN A 22 14.26 -4.53 4.84
C ASN A 22 13.76 -4.98 3.47
N ARG A 23 12.46 -4.88 3.21
CA ARG A 23 11.81 -5.54 2.07
C ARG A 23 11.46 -4.56 0.95
N VAL A 24 10.99 -3.37 1.28
CA VAL A 24 10.41 -2.45 0.30
C VAL A 24 11.39 -2.00 -0.78
N PRO A 25 12.66 -1.66 -0.47
CA PRO A 25 13.65 -1.33 -1.50
C PRO A 25 13.94 -2.46 -2.49
N ARG A 26 13.58 -3.71 -2.16
CA ARG A 26 13.80 -4.90 -2.99
C ARG A 26 12.55 -5.31 -3.77
N ILE A 27 11.37 -5.12 -3.20
CA ILE A 27 10.09 -5.52 -3.83
C ILE A 27 9.64 -4.45 -4.83
N LEU A 28 9.88 -3.17 -4.51
CA LEU A 28 9.40 -2.05 -5.29
C LEU A 28 10.58 -1.47 -6.05
N SER A 29 10.55 -1.58 -7.38
CA SER A 29 11.54 -0.95 -8.24
C SER A 29 11.51 0.58 -8.04
N LYS A 30 12.63 1.28 -8.32
CA LYS A 30 12.66 2.75 -8.24
C LYS A 30 11.49 3.30 -9.05
N LYS A 31 10.62 4.10 -8.41
CA LYS A 31 9.47 4.77 -9.05
C LYS A 31 9.84 5.28 -10.44
N ILE A 32 9.40 4.56 -11.47
CA ILE A 32 9.33 5.11 -12.82
C ILE A 32 8.05 5.95 -12.79
N ARG A 33 8.20 7.28 -12.88
CA ARG A 33 7.08 8.22 -12.81
C ARG A 33 6.01 7.80 -13.83
N GLY A 34 4.80 7.52 -13.36
CA GLY A 34 3.59 7.45 -14.19
C GLY A 34 2.78 6.16 -14.11
N GLU A 35 3.36 5.03 -13.69
CA GLU A 35 2.72 3.72 -13.98
C GLU A 35 2.32 2.87 -12.75
N GLU A 36 2.84 3.13 -11.55
CA GLU A 36 2.51 2.30 -10.38
C GLU A 36 1.53 3.00 -9.41
N GLN A 37 0.25 2.61 -9.48
CA GLN A 37 -0.82 3.04 -8.58
C GLN A 37 -0.96 2.06 -7.41
N TRP A 38 -0.12 2.19 -6.38
CA TRP A 38 -0.27 1.37 -5.17
C TRP A 38 -0.74 2.22 -3.99
N ILE A 39 -1.55 1.60 -3.14
CA ILE A 39 -2.03 2.19 -1.90
C ILE A 39 -1.59 1.31 -0.73
N TRP A 40 -1.20 1.95 0.35
CA TRP A 40 -0.72 1.34 1.57
C TRP A 40 -1.73 1.67 2.63
N VAL A 41 -2.30 0.66 3.27
CA VAL A 41 -3.44 0.83 4.18
C VAL A 41 -3.18 0.06 5.47
N ASP A 42 -3.42 0.72 6.60
CA ASP A 42 -3.26 0.12 7.92
C ASP A 42 -4.51 -0.71 8.31
N LYS A 43 -4.52 -1.30 9.52
CA LYS A 43 -5.67 -2.10 9.97
C LYS A 43 -6.97 -1.30 10.16
N ASN A 44 -6.87 0.02 10.32
CA ASN A 44 -7.99 0.93 10.55
C ASN A 44 -8.55 1.52 9.25
N GLY A 45 -7.84 1.35 8.14
CA GLY A 45 -8.21 1.93 6.84
C GLY A 45 -7.51 3.25 6.53
N ASP A 46 -6.53 3.66 7.34
CA ASP A 46 -5.74 4.87 7.11
C ASP A 46 -4.58 4.59 6.15
N VAL A 47 -4.20 5.59 5.35
CA VAL A 47 -3.20 5.44 4.29
C VAL A 47 -1.79 5.86 4.73
N PHE A 48 -0.77 5.20 4.18
CA PHE A 48 0.63 5.62 4.31
C PHE A 48 1.06 6.40 3.06
N GLU A 49 1.59 7.60 3.23
CA GLU A 49 2.13 8.42 2.14
C GLU A 49 3.66 8.50 2.17
N CYS A 50 4.25 8.42 3.36
CA CYS A 50 5.68 8.61 3.56
C CYS A 50 6.27 7.78 4.70
N GLY A 51 7.60 7.80 4.82
CA GLY A 51 8.34 7.11 5.89
C GLY A 51 7.88 7.47 7.31
N LYS A 52 7.34 8.68 7.51
CA LYS A 52 6.80 9.13 8.81
C LYS A 52 5.58 8.31 9.23
N ASP A 53 4.73 7.94 8.28
CA ASP A 53 3.50 7.20 8.58
C ASP A 53 3.81 5.80 9.08
N PHE A 54 4.90 5.18 8.60
CA PHE A 54 5.38 3.89 9.12
C PHE A 54 5.87 3.97 10.56
N MET A 55 6.41 5.11 10.99
CA MET A 55 6.76 5.33 12.40
C MET A 55 5.52 5.54 13.25
N VAL A 56 4.61 6.40 12.80
CA VAL A 56 3.35 6.69 13.51
C VAL A 56 2.48 5.44 13.65
N ALA A 57 2.42 4.58 12.64
CA ALA A 57 1.69 3.32 12.71
C ALA A 57 2.31 2.33 13.72
N GLU A 58 3.61 2.41 13.98
CA GLU A 58 4.27 1.58 15.00
C GLU A 58 3.91 2.09 16.40
N GLU A 59 3.99 3.41 16.60
CA GLU A 59 3.63 4.09 17.86
C GLU A 59 2.14 3.92 18.21
N LYS A 60 1.26 3.92 17.20
CA LYS A 60 -0.19 3.76 17.37
C LYS A 60 -0.65 2.31 17.24
N GLU A 61 0.27 1.37 17.08
CA GLU A 61 -0.01 -0.05 16.91
C GLU A 61 -1.01 -0.36 15.79
N THR A 62 -0.95 0.35 14.66
CA THR A 62 -1.93 0.21 13.56
C THR A 62 -1.49 -0.71 12.43
N TYR A 63 -0.32 -1.33 12.56
CA TYR A 63 0.06 -2.51 11.77
C TYR A 63 -0.98 -3.66 11.95
N PRO A 64 -1.20 -4.52 10.94
CA PRO A 64 -0.43 -4.65 9.71
C PRO A 64 -0.71 -3.55 8.67
N CYS A 65 0.33 -3.19 7.93
CA CYS A 65 0.22 -2.37 6.71
C CYS A 65 0.09 -3.30 5.50
N LYS A 66 -1.03 -3.21 4.79
CA LYS A 66 -1.29 -3.95 3.56
C LYS A 66 -1.02 -3.06 2.36
N VAL A 67 -0.32 -3.59 1.37
CA VAL A 67 0.00 -2.87 0.13
C VAL A 67 -0.82 -3.47 -1.01
N TYR A 68 -1.58 -2.62 -1.67
CA TYR A 68 -2.47 -3.02 -2.76
C TYR A 68 -2.09 -2.33 -4.06
N ARG A 69 -2.18 -3.05 -5.18
CA ARG A 69 -2.15 -2.48 -6.52
C ARG A 69 -3.57 -2.11 -6.94
N LEU A 70 -3.80 -0.84 -7.22
CA LEU A 70 -5.10 -0.36 -7.70
C LEU A 70 -5.34 -0.83 -9.14
N SER A 71 -6.57 -1.24 -9.42
CA SER A 71 -7.02 -1.50 -10.79
C SER A 71 -7.33 -0.17 -11.47
N ASN A 72 -6.74 0.11 -12.62
CA ASN A 72 -7.13 1.25 -13.44
C ASN A 72 -8.33 0.88 -14.33
N VAL A 73 -9.10 1.88 -14.76
CA VAL A 73 -10.29 1.65 -15.61
C VAL A 73 -9.91 0.99 -16.94
N ALA A 74 -8.71 1.27 -17.47
CA ALA A 74 -8.22 0.67 -18.71
C ALA A 74 -7.96 -0.84 -18.60
N GLY A 75 -7.53 -1.34 -17.44
CA GLY A 75 -7.26 -2.76 -17.18
C GLY A 75 -8.39 -3.48 -16.44
N ALA A 76 -9.37 -2.76 -15.91
CA ALA A 76 -10.56 -3.31 -15.28
C ALA A 76 -11.50 -3.92 -16.33
N ASN A 77 -11.13 -5.08 -16.86
CA ASN A 77 -11.93 -6.08 -17.62
C ASN A 77 -11.04 -7.07 -18.40
N GLU A 78 -9.72 -6.95 -18.37
CA GLU A 78 -8.82 -7.96 -18.96
C GLU A 78 -8.71 -9.17 -18.02
N THR A 79 -9.76 -9.99 -18.02
CA THR A 79 -9.73 -11.32 -17.44
C THR A 79 -8.88 -12.17 -18.37
N LYS A 80 -7.70 -12.62 -17.93
CA LYS A 80 -6.97 -13.69 -18.62
C LYS A 80 -7.71 -15.01 -18.47
#